data_AF-A0A6I1MLH2-F1
#
_entry.id   AF-A0A6I1MLH2-F1
#
_cell.length_a   1.000
_cell.length_b   1.000
_cell.length_c   1.000
_cell.angle_alpha   90.00
_cell.angle_beta   90.00
_cell.angle_gamma   90.00
#
_symmetry.space_group_name_H-M   'P 1'
#
loop_
_entity.id
_entity.type
_entity.pdbx_description
1 polymer ?
#
loop_
_entity_poly.entity_id
_entity_poly.type
_entity_poly.pdbx_seq_one_letter_code
_entity_poly.pdbx_strand_id
1 'polypeptide(L)'
;MKKEIRTTCLLNVINYINNLVLITYFSMYQNLNINNNIYVLKLGIVLSIWLLSPLLLLFVTTYPLLNNENLYYKNLKRELIIDVCFKIISYIVLLSYTKTIFLSDIYKLKVVVQIVLMFFSLIINFKIYKKVKYLECNSINIFEEDTVTEIEKRNIENIKKASYIGNTSFLSFIIFGLSLILFSTKEMNWQVDIIATVISSISFVKFINSIYKKSILIYSENNNRNKVFKKEIIYATISYSICIVVSMNLVRIENEIFRYITYLISILALYPIMKNNKNISIKYKKVKKSLVNELMAYYEK
;
A
#
# COMPACT_ATOMS: atom_id res chain seq x y z
N MET A 1 -7.26 -11.02 -21.85
CA MET A 1 -7.12 -9.96 -20.81
C MET A 1 -5.68 -10.01 -20.33
N LYS A 2 -4.89 -8.93 -20.46
CA LYS A 2 -3.53 -8.93 -19.87
C LYS A 2 -3.64 -9.31 -18.39
N LYS A 3 -2.81 -10.25 -17.97
CA LYS A 3 -2.83 -10.86 -16.63
C LYS A 3 -2.77 -9.80 -15.52
N GLU A 4 -2.16 -8.65 -15.81
CA GLU A 4 -2.02 -7.52 -14.89
C GLU A 4 -3.35 -6.80 -14.63
N ILE A 5 -4.13 -6.44 -15.66
CA ILE A 5 -5.42 -5.74 -15.52
C ILE A 5 -6.48 -6.66 -14.90
N ARG A 6 -6.57 -7.89 -15.45
CA ARG A 6 -6.52 -9.12 -14.67
C ARG A 6 -6.66 -9.04 -13.15
N THR A 7 -5.48 -9.13 -12.57
CA THR A 7 -5.19 -9.12 -11.16
C THR A 7 -5.63 -7.83 -10.49
N THR A 8 -5.48 -6.66 -11.12
CA THR A 8 -5.90 -5.39 -10.50
C THR A 8 -7.40 -5.34 -10.27
N CYS A 9 -8.21 -5.76 -11.25
CA CYS A 9 -9.67 -5.82 -11.10
C CYS A 9 -10.08 -6.80 -9.99
N LEU A 10 -9.46 -7.98 -9.95
CA LEU A 10 -9.72 -8.98 -8.91
C LEU A 10 -9.33 -8.46 -7.52
N LEU A 11 -8.16 -7.84 -7.40
CA LEU A 11 -7.70 -7.24 -6.14
C LEU A 11 -8.61 -6.09 -5.68
N ASN A 12 -9.18 -5.32 -6.62
CA ASN A 12 -10.18 -4.30 -6.30
C ASN A 12 -11.43 -4.93 -5.69
N VAL A 13 -11.98 -5.98 -6.30
CA VAL A 13 -13.15 -6.69 -5.77
C VAL A 13 -12.86 -7.29 -4.40
N ILE A 14 -11.70 -7.94 -4.25
CA ILE A 14 -11.25 -8.48 -2.97
C ILE A 14 -11.18 -7.37 -1.90
N ASN A 15 -10.73 -6.16 -2.26
CA ASN A 15 -10.68 -5.03 -1.33
C ASN A 15 -12.08 -4.65 -0.81
N TYR A 16 -13.06 -4.53 -1.70
CA TYR A 16 -14.44 -4.20 -1.30
C TYR A 16 -15.09 -5.31 -0.47
N ILE A 17 -14.88 -6.57 -0.84
CA ILE A 17 -15.34 -7.74 -0.06
C ILE A 17 -14.70 -7.73 1.33
N ASN A 18 -13.38 -7.51 1.40
CA ASN A 18 -12.65 -7.45 2.64
C ASN A 18 -13.18 -6.34 3.56
N ASN A 19 -13.48 -5.17 3.01
CA ASN A 19 -14.13 -4.07 3.76
C ASN A 19 -15.53 -4.46 4.25
N LEU A 20 -16.34 -5.15 3.43
CA LEU A 20 -17.66 -5.63 3.85
C LEU A 20 -17.55 -6.62 5.01
N VAL A 21 -16.63 -7.58 4.92
CA VAL A 21 -16.37 -8.58 5.96
C VAL A 21 -15.91 -7.90 7.26
N LEU A 22 -15.06 -6.88 7.17
CA LEU A 22 -14.65 -6.12 8.35
C LEU A 22 -15.83 -5.36 8.98
N ILE A 23 -16.71 -4.74 8.19
CA ILE A 23 -17.92 -4.04 8.71
C ILE A 23 -18.82 -5.02 9.48
N THR A 24 -19.12 -6.19 8.90
CA THR A 24 -19.93 -7.23 9.57
C THR A 24 -19.25 -7.73 10.83
N TYR A 25 -17.95 -8.00 10.77
CA TYR A 25 -17.22 -8.55 11.90
C TYR A 25 -17.14 -7.56 13.07
N PHE A 26 -16.80 -6.29 12.84
CA PHE A 26 -16.77 -5.27 13.90
C PHE A 26 -18.13 -5.06 14.56
N SER A 27 -19.19 -5.04 13.76
CA SER A 27 -20.55 -4.83 14.27
C SER A 27 -21.09 -6.04 15.05
N MET A 28 -20.74 -7.27 14.63
CA MET A 28 -21.03 -8.48 15.42
C MET A 28 -20.25 -8.51 16.73
N TYR A 29 -18.97 -8.14 16.70
CA TYR A 29 -18.12 -8.14 17.89
C TYR A 29 -18.65 -7.20 18.98
N GLN A 30 -19.15 -6.02 18.61
CA GLN A 30 -19.75 -5.09 19.56
C GLN A 30 -21.06 -5.58 20.16
N ASN A 31 -21.86 -6.33 19.41
CA ASN A 31 -23.08 -6.93 19.95
C ASN A 31 -22.81 -7.98 21.03
N LEU A 32 -21.63 -8.59 21.04
CA LEU A 32 -21.33 -9.71 21.93
C LEU A 32 -20.85 -9.29 23.33
N ASN A 33 -20.65 -8.00 23.62
CA ASN A 33 -20.32 -7.46 24.96
C ASN A 33 -19.32 -8.33 25.76
N ILE A 34 -18.28 -8.84 25.08
CA ILE A 34 -17.38 -9.84 25.67
C ILE A 34 -16.43 -9.15 26.65
N ASN A 35 -16.80 -9.17 27.94
CA ASN A 35 -16.01 -8.65 29.08
C ASN A 35 -14.71 -9.42 29.38
N ASN A 36 -14.24 -10.32 28.51
CA ASN A 36 -13.03 -11.10 28.74
C ASN A 36 -11.79 -10.42 28.13
N ASN A 37 -11.05 -9.68 28.97
CA ASN A 37 -9.86 -8.90 28.62
C ASN A 37 -8.80 -9.64 27.76
N ILE A 38 -8.63 -10.95 27.91
CA ILE A 38 -7.63 -11.73 27.15
C ILE A 38 -8.08 -12.03 25.72
N TYR A 39 -9.38 -12.33 25.52
CA TYR A 39 -9.94 -12.53 24.19
C TYR A 39 -10.03 -11.21 23.43
N VAL A 40 -10.39 -10.13 24.13
CA VAL A 40 -10.39 -8.76 23.57
C VAL A 40 -9.01 -8.36 23.05
N LEU A 41 -7.94 -8.73 23.75
CA LEU A 41 -6.57 -8.36 23.40
C LEU A 41 -6.01 -9.18 22.23
N LYS A 42 -6.21 -10.51 22.21
CA LYS A 42 -5.78 -11.37 21.08
C LYS A 42 -6.55 -11.05 19.80
N LEU A 43 -7.86 -10.86 19.93
CA LEU A 43 -8.78 -10.62 18.82
C LEU A 43 -8.64 -9.16 18.34
N GLY A 44 -8.34 -8.22 19.23
CA GLY A 44 -7.96 -6.84 18.92
C GLY A 44 -6.66 -6.71 18.13
N ILE A 45 -5.62 -7.51 18.42
CA ILE A 45 -4.36 -7.53 17.64
C ILE A 45 -4.58 -8.09 16.23
N VAL A 46 -5.36 -9.17 16.10
CA VAL A 46 -5.69 -9.74 14.78
C VAL A 46 -6.56 -8.76 13.97
N LEU A 47 -7.52 -8.11 14.62
CA LEU A 47 -8.40 -7.11 14.00
C LEU A 47 -7.66 -5.86 13.56
N SER A 48 -6.70 -5.38 14.35
CA SER A 48 -5.89 -4.20 14.02
C SER A 48 -4.93 -4.49 12.87
N ILE A 49 -4.35 -5.70 12.79
CA ILE A 49 -3.58 -6.13 11.61
C ILE A 49 -4.50 -6.28 10.38
N TRP A 50 -5.72 -6.81 10.56
CA TRP A 50 -6.66 -6.98 9.45
C TRP A 50 -7.26 -5.65 8.97
N LEU A 51 -7.41 -4.66 9.85
CA LEU A 51 -7.77 -3.26 9.53
C LEU A 51 -6.76 -2.56 8.62
N LEU A 52 -5.53 -3.06 8.54
CA LEU A 52 -4.49 -2.58 7.63
C LEU A 52 -4.62 -3.18 6.23
N SER A 53 -5.34 -4.30 6.08
CA SER A 53 -5.48 -4.98 4.79
C SER A 53 -6.21 -4.15 3.73
N PRO A 54 -7.26 -3.35 4.02
CA PRO A 54 -7.86 -2.45 3.04
C PRO A 54 -6.88 -1.41 2.50
N LEU A 55 -6.01 -0.89 3.37
CA LEU A 55 -4.99 0.07 3.01
C LEU A 55 -3.92 -0.59 2.16
N LEU A 56 -3.41 -1.76 2.56
CA LEU A 56 -2.45 -2.53 1.78
C LEU A 56 -3.00 -2.87 0.40
N LEU A 57 -4.27 -3.27 0.31
CA LEU A 57 -4.95 -3.53 -0.96
C LEU A 57 -5.16 -2.24 -1.77
N LEU A 58 -5.45 -1.12 -1.14
CA LEU A 58 -5.47 0.20 -1.79
C LEU A 58 -4.08 0.50 -2.38
N PHE A 59 -2.97 0.27 -1.66
CA PHE A 59 -1.62 0.47 -2.17
C PHE A 59 -1.26 -0.44 -3.34
N VAL A 60 -1.55 -1.74 -3.23
CA VAL A 60 -1.28 -2.70 -4.30
C VAL A 60 -2.12 -2.37 -5.55
N THR A 61 -3.35 -1.94 -5.37
CA THR A 61 -4.26 -1.64 -6.49
C THR A 61 -4.08 -0.25 -7.09
N THR A 62 -3.48 0.70 -6.36
CA THR A 62 -3.07 2.01 -6.89
C THR A 62 -1.69 1.98 -7.56
N TYR A 63 -0.95 0.89 -7.40
CA TYR A 63 0.34 0.64 -8.07
C TYR A 63 0.37 0.96 -9.58
N PRO A 64 -0.70 0.75 -10.38
CA PRO A 64 -0.71 1.13 -11.79
C PRO A 64 -0.65 2.66 -12.04
N LEU A 65 -1.19 3.52 -11.15
CA LEU A 65 -1.13 4.99 -11.30
C LEU A 65 0.28 5.56 -11.33
N LEU A 66 1.22 4.90 -10.66
CA LEU A 66 2.57 5.43 -10.45
C LEU A 66 3.44 5.38 -11.74
N ASN A 67 2.94 4.82 -12.84
CA ASN A 67 3.72 4.69 -14.08
C ASN A 67 3.43 5.89 -15.01
N ASN A 68 4.18 6.98 -14.86
CA ASN A 68 4.06 8.14 -15.76
C ASN A 68 4.77 7.93 -17.10
N GLU A 69 5.65 6.93 -17.22
CA GLU A 69 6.52 6.74 -18.40
C GLU A 69 5.79 6.06 -19.56
N ASN A 70 4.86 5.13 -19.28
CA ASN A 70 4.06 4.52 -20.34
C ASN A 70 2.93 5.46 -20.81
N LEU A 71 2.96 5.88 -22.07
CA LEU A 71 1.88 6.65 -22.75
C LEU A 71 0.46 6.11 -22.47
N TYR A 72 0.31 4.79 -22.37
CA TYR A 72 -0.94 4.11 -22.00
C TYR A 72 -1.54 4.61 -20.68
N TYR A 73 -0.71 4.81 -19.66
CA TYR A 73 -1.15 5.21 -18.32
C TYR A 73 -1.48 6.70 -18.23
N LYS A 74 -0.85 7.54 -19.05
CA LYS A 74 -1.16 8.97 -19.16
C LYS A 74 -2.62 9.18 -19.58
N ASN A 75 -3.12 8.36 -20.51
CA ASN A 75 -4.51 8.42 -21.01
C ASN A 75 -5.56 7.81 -20.07
N LEU A 76 -5.12 7.11 -19.01
CA LEU A 76 -5.98 6.45 -18.00
C LEU A 76 -5.95 7.16 -16.64
N LYS A 77 -5.15 8.24 -16.52
CA LYS A 77 -4.88 8.91 -15.24
C LYS A 77 -6.15 9.40 -14.56
N ARG A 78 -7.12 9.93 -15.32
CA ARG A 78 -8.38 10.46 -14.76
C ARG A 78 -9.21 9.34 -14.13
N GLU A 79 -9.43 8.25 -14.85
CA GLU A 79 -10.21 7.10 -14.37
C GLU A 79 -9.56 6.45 -13.16
N LEU A 80 -8.24 6.32 -13.18
CA LEU A 80 -7.49 5.75 -12.09
C LEU A 80 -7.55 6.62 -10.82
N ILE A 81 -7.49 7.95 -10.94
CA ILE A 81 -7.65 8.86 -9.78
C ILE A 81 -9.04 8.67 -9.16
N ILE A 82 -10.09 8.59 -9.99
CA ILE A 82 -11.46 8.39 -9.50
C ILE A 82 -11.58 7.05 -8.77
N ASP A 83 -10.97 5.97 -9.29
CA ASP A 83 -10.95 4.66 -8.61
C ASP A 83 -10.24 4.73 -7.24
N VAL A 84 -9.12 5.48 -7.14
CA VAL A 84 -8.46 5.73 -5.85
C VAL A 84 -9.39 6.48 -4.89
N CYS A 85 -10.05 7.52 -5.35
CA CYS A 85 -10.98 8.30 -4.53
C CYS A 85 -12.10 7.42 -3.96
N PHE A 86 -12.70 6.53 -4.77
CA PHE A 86 -13.71 5.60 -4.27
C PHE A 86 -13.19 4.61 -3.24
N LYS A 87 -11.94 4.15 -3.37
CA LYS A 87 -11.30 3.29 -2.37
C LYS A 87 -11.03 4.03 -1.07
N ILE A 88 -10.59 5.29 -1.14
CA ILE A 88 -10.39 6.13 0.05
C ILE A 88 -11.73 6.36 0.75
N ILE A 89 -12.78 6.73 0.00
CA ILE A 89 -14.14 6.91 0.57
C ILE A 89 -14.62 5.61 1.19
N SER A 90 -14.44 4.48 0.51
CA SER A 90 -14.79 3.15 1.05
C SER A 90 -14.08 2.84 2.36
N TYR A 91 -12.79 3.17 2.45
CA TYR A 91 -12.03 3.00 3.69
C TYR A 91 -12.53 3.94 4.79
N ILE A 92 -12.88 5.19 4.47
CA ILE A 92 -13.50 6.12 5.43
C ILE A 92 -14.84 5.57 5.92
N VAL A 93 -15.68 5.02 5.04
CA VAL A 93 -16.98 4.43 5.41
C VAL A 93 -16.81 3.24 6.35
N LEU A 94 -15.84 2.35 6.06
CA LEU A 94 -15.47 1.24 6.95
C LEU A 94 -15.14 1.73 8.37
N LEU A 95 -14.38 2.81 8.48
CA LEU A 95 -13.88 3.35 9.75
C LEU A 95 -14.86 4.28 10.45
N SER A 96 -15.76 4.91 9.71
CA SER A 96 -16.75 5.84 10.27
C SER A 96 -17.62 5.10 11.29
N TYR A 97 -17.78 5.66 12.50
CA TYR A 97 -18.57 5.06 13.58
C TYR A 97 -18.22 3.60 13.84
N THR A 98 -17.02 3.35 14.38
CA THR A 98 -16.60 2.02 14.84
C THR A 98 -17.62 1.39 15.80
N LYS A 99 -18.42 2.19 16.52
CA LYS A 99 -19.53 1.79 17.42
C LYS A 99 -20.87 1.53 16.72
N THR A 100 -20.92 0.64 15.72
CA THR A 100 -22.18 0.24 15.08
C THR A 100 -22.64 -1.16 15.48
N ILE A 101 -23.82 -1.24 16.10
CA ILE A 101 -24.52 -2.49 16.42
C ILE A 101 -24.91 -3.23 15.14
N PHE A 102 -24.68 -4.55 15.09
CA PHE A 102 -25.07 -5.38 13.95
C PHE A 102 -26.56 -5.25 13.66
N LEU A 103 -26.93 -5.15 12.37
CA LEU A 103 -28.31 -4.93 11.88
C LEU A 103 -28.96 -3.57 12.22
N SER A 104 -28.24 -2.64 12.87
CA SER A 104 -28.70 -1.26 12.99
C SER A 104 -28.88 -0.60 11.61
N ASP A 105 -29.70 0.46 11.53
CA ASP A 105 -29.90 1.18 10.26
C ASP A 105 -28.61 1.83 9.76
N ILE A 106 -27.72 2.24 10.67
CA ILE A 106 -26.38 2.74 10.34
C ILE A 106 -25.53 1.62 9.72
N TYR A 107 -25.57 0.40 10.27
CA TYR A 107 -24.88 -0.76 9.68
C TYR A 107 -25.41 -1.06 8.26
N LYS A 108 -26.74 -1.09 8.08
CA LYS A 108 -27.34 -1.33 6.76
C LYS A 108 -26.90 -0.25 5.76
N LEU A 109 -26.91 1.01 6.16
CA LEU A 109 -26.48 2.13 5.33
C LEU A 109 -25.01 1.97 4.92
N LYS A 110 -24.10 1.59 5.83
CA LYS A 110 -22.69 1.33 5.51
C LYS A 110 -22.53 0.22 4.48
N VAL A 111 -23.23 -0.90 4.66
CA VAL A 111 -23.20 -2.03 3.71
C VAL A 111 -23.70 -1.60 2.34
N VAL A 112 -24.81 -0.85 2.28
CA VAL A 112 -25.36 -0.32 1.02
C VAL A 112 -24.36 0.62 0.34
N VAL A 113 -23.81 1.60 1.05
CA VAL A 113 -22.81 2.53 0.52
C VAL A 113 -21.59 1.77 -0.02
N GLN A 114 -21.13 0.75 0.71
CA GLN A 114 -19.99 -0.05 0.34
C GLN A 114 -20.24 -0.89 -0.93
N ILE A 115 -21.43 -1.46 -1.06
CA ILE A 115 -21.87 -2.16 -2.28
C ILE A 115 -21.97 -1.20 -3.46
N VAL A 116 -22.54 -0.01 -3.27
CA VAL A 116 -22.65 1.02 -4.32
C VAL A 116 -21.27 1.45 -4.80
N LEU A 117 -20.33 1.71 -3.89
CA LEU A 117 -18.94 2.04 -4.23
C LEU A 117 -18.24 0.90 -4.98
N MET A 118 -18.50 -0.36 -4.62
CA MET A 118 -17.97 -1.53 -5.32
C MET A 118 -18.47 -1.57 -6.77
N PHE A 119 -19.78 -1.34 -7.00
CA PHE A 119 -20.34 -1.28 -8.36
C PHE A 119 -19.73 -0.15 -9.19
N PHE A 120 -19.56 1.05 -8.61
CA PHE A 120 -18.89 2.15 -9.30
C PHE A 120 -17.43 1.84 -9.65
N SER A 121 -16.67 1.22 -8.74
CA SER A 121 -15.30 0.79 -9.03
C SER A 121 -15.27 -0.27 -10.15
N LEU A 122 -16.21 -1.22 -10.17
CA LEU A 122 -16.35 -2.19 -11.26
C LEU A 122 -16.62 -1.51 -12.61
N ILE A 123 -17.51 -0.51 -12.66
CA ILE A 123 -17.79 0.27 -13.87
C ILE A 123 -16.53 1.00 -14.36
N ILE A 124 -15.75 1.60 -13.45
CA ILE A 124 -14.49 2.27 -13.81
C ILE A 124 -13.47 1.27 -14.32
N ASN A 125 -13.29 0.13 -13.64
CA ASN A 125 -12.38 -0.93 -14.07
C ASN A 125 -12.76 -1.44 -15.48
N PHE A 126 -14.05 -1.55 -15.78
CA PHE A 126 -14.53 -1.91 -17.11
C PHE A 126 -14.23 -0.82 -18.16
N LYS A 127 -14.39 0.46 -17.83
CA LYS A 127 -14.00 1.59 -18.71
C LYS A 127 -12.49 1.59 -18.99
N ILE A 128 -11.67 1.39 -17.96
CA ILE A 128 -10.20 1.27 -18.08
C ILE A 128 -9.87 0.10 -19.01
N TYR A 129 -10.52 -1.05 -18.82
CA TYR A 129 -10.33 -2.22 -19.69
C TYR A 129 -10.66 -1.92 -21.15
N LYS A 130 -11.81 -1.31 -21.44
CA LYS A 130 -12.23 -0.97 -22.81
C LYS A 130 -11.22 -0.01 -23.47
N LYS A 131 -10.74 0.99 -22.72
CA LYS A 131 -9.71 1.92 -23.19
C LYS A 131 -8.37 1.23 -23.46
N VAL A 132 -7.90 0.34 -22.60
CA VAL A 132 -6.66 -0.41 -22.84
C VAL A 132 -6.80 -1.28 -24.09
N LYS A 133 -7.91 -2.02 -24.22
CA LYS A 133 -8.14 -2.89 -25.38
C LYS A 133 -8.13 -2.09 -26.70
N TYR A 134 -8.75 -0.91 -26.71
CA TYR A 134 -8.74 -0.02 -27.87
C TYR A 134 -7.33 0.50 -28.19
N LEU A 135 -6.57 0.91 -27.16
CA LEU A 135 -5.20 1.37 -27.34
C LEU A 135 -4.29 0.25 -27.87
N GLU A 136 -4.46 -0.99 -27.42
CA GLU A 136 -3.71 -2.16 -27.91
C GLU A 136 -4.00 -2.48 -29.38
N CYS A 137 -5.25 -2.33 -29.81
CA CYS A 137 -5.61 -2.56 -31.21
C CYS A 137 -5.07 -1.46 -32.16
N ASN A 138 -4.80 -0.26 -31.64
CA ASN A 138 -4.41 0.90 -32.44
C ASN A 138 -2.94 1.31 -32.29
N SER A 139 -2.21 0.73 -31.34
CA SER A 139 -0.80 1.03 -31.13
C SER A 139 0.09 0.15 -32.01
N ILE A 140 0.75 0.78 -32.98
CA ILE A 140 2.06 0.36 -33.49
C ILE A 140 2.94 0.03 -32.27
N ASN A 141 3.75 -1.04 -32.35
CA ASN A 141 4.67 -1.50 -31.31
C ASN A 141 5.64 -0.38 -30.87
N ILE A 142 5.19 0.55 -30.03
CA ILE A 142 6.06 1.46 -29.28
C ILE A 142 6.47 0.67 -28.04
N PHE A 143 7.25 -0.38 -28.27
CA PHE A 143 8.23 -0.75 -27.27
C PHE A 143 9.26 0.37 -27.35
N GLU A 144 9.20 1.31 -26.41
CA GLU A 144 10.39 2.08 -26.08
C GLU A 144 11.47 1.03 -25.76
N GLU A 145 12.34 0.76 -26.73
CA GLU A 145 13.61 0.09 -26.51
C GLU A 145 14.46 1.02 -25.66
N ASP A 146 14.11 1.11 -24.37
CA ASP A 146 15.08 1.52 -23.37
C ASP A 146 16.20 0.49 -23.43
N THR A 147 17.31 0.85 -24.06
CA THR A 147 18.48 0.00 -24.20
C THR A 147 18.99 -0.35 -22.79
N VAL A 148 18.69 -1.56 -22.35
CA VAL A 148 19.20 -2.11 -21.08
C VAL A 148 20.71 -2.22 -21.18
N THR A 149 21.44 -1.51 -20.33
CA THR A 149 22.91 -1.52 -20.39
C THR A 149 23.47 -2.87 -19.93
N GLU A 150 24.63 -3.27 -20.47
CA GLU A 150 25.35 -4.48 -20.05
C GLU A 150 25.65 -4.50 -18.55
N ILE A 151 25.96 -3.34 -17.97
CA ILE A 151 26.23 -3.18 -16.54
C ILE A 151 24.99 -3.55 -15.70
N GLU A 152 23.79 -3.21 -16.18
CA GLU A 152 22.54 -3.55 -15.50
C GLU A 152 22.23 -5.05 -15.60
N LYS A 153 22.54 -5.68 -16.75
CA LYS A 153 22.39 -7.13 -16.93
C LYS A 153 23.31 -7.91 -15.99
N ARG A 154 24.59 -7.51 -15.90
CA ARG A 154 25.56 -8.13 -14.99
C ARG A 154 25.18 -7.95 -13.52
N ASN A 155 24.48 -6.85 -13.18
CA ASN A 155 24.04 -6.55 -11.81
C ASN A 155 22.59 -6.99 -11.48
N ILE A 156 21.97 -7.86 -12.28
CA ILE A 156 20.57 -8.27 -12.08
C ILE A 156 20.27 -8.80 -10.68
N GLU A 157 21.20 -9.54 -10.06
CA GLU A 157 21.02 -10.06 -8.70
C GLU A 157 20.92 -8.96 -7.66
N ASN A 158 21.73 -7.90 -7.79
CA ASN A 158 21.72 -6.76 -6.88
C ASN A 158 20.40 -5.98 -7.03
N ILE A 159 19.93 -5.79 -8.27
CA ILE A 159 18.62 -5.16 -8.55
C ILE A 159 17.48 -6.00 -7.97
N LYS A 160 17.54 -7.34 -8.10
CA LYS A 160 16.56 -8.27 -7.51
C LYS A 160 16.53 -8.16 -5.99
N LYS A 161 17.71 -8.25 -5.34
CA LYS A 161 17.86 -8.13 -3.88
C LYS A 161 17.34 -6.78 -3.39
N ALA A 162 17.71 -5.69 -4.07
CA ALA A 162 17.26 -4.35 -3.72
C ALA A 162 15.74 -4.17 -3.85
N SER A 163 15.13 -4.73 -4.91
CA SER A 163 13.68 -4.73 -5.07
C SER A 163 12.98 -5.51 -3.95
N TYR A 164 13.51 -6.67 -3.55
CA TYR A 164 12.93 -7.49 -2.50
C TYR A 164 13.04 -6.79 -1.14
N ILE A 165 14.23 -6.32 -0.78
CA ILE A 165 14.49 -5.58 0.46
C ILE A 165 13.60 -4.33 0.53
N GLY A 166 13.52 -3.56 -0.55
CA GLY A 166 12.70 -2.34 -0.61
C GLY A 166 11.22 -2.60 -0.34
N ASN A 167 10.62 -3.58 -1.02
CA ASN A 167 9.19 -3.87 -0.88
C ASN A 167 8.85 -4.53 0.47
N THR A 168 9.67 -5.49 0.92
CA THR A 168 9.41 -6.20 2.18
C THR A 168 9.57 -5.29 3.40
N SER A 169 10.63 -4.47 3.43
CA SER A 169 10.86 -3.52 4.52
C SER A 169 9.81 -2.39 4.54
N PHE A 170 9.33 -1.97 3.38
CA PHE A 170 8.23 -0.99 3.29
C PHE A 170 6.93 -1.55 3.87
N LEU A 171 6.56 -2.78 3.50
CA LEU A 171 5.36 -3.44 4.03
C LEU A 171 5.47 -3.68 5.54
N SER A 172 6.62 -4.17 6.03
CA SER A 172 6.81 -4.37 7.46
C SER A 172 6.78 -3.06 8.25
N PHE A 173 7.27 -1.96 7.67
CA PHE A 173 7.19 -0.65 8.30
C PHE A 173 5.76 -0.10 8.38
N ILE A 174 4.96 -0.26 7.33
CA ILE A 174 3.53 0.12 7.37
C ILE A 174 2.77 -0.69 8.43
N ILE A 175 3.05 -2.00 8.52
CA ILE A 175 2.33 -2.92 9.41
C ILE A 175 2.74 -2.75 10.88
N PHE A 176 4.03 -2.63 11.18
CA PHE A 176 4.53 -2.60 12.55
C PHE A 176 4.96 -1.21 13.02
N GLY A 177 5.49 -0.39 12.10
CA GLY A 177 5.96 0.96 12.42
C GLY A 177 4.78 1.92 12.55
N LEU A 178 3.99 2.08 11.48
CA LEU A 178 2.92 3.08 11.46
C LEU A 178 1.68 2.67 12.27
N SER A 179 1.47 1.39 12.52
CA SER A 179 0.27 0.90 13.21
C SER A 179 0.14 1.37 14.66
N LEU A 180 1.21 1.95 15.24
CA LEU A 180 1.21 2.54 16.58
C LEU A 180 0.07 3.56 16.78
N ILE A 181 -0.26 4.35 15.75
CA ILE A 181 -1.42 5.30 15.78
C ILE A 181 -2.74 4.58 16.07
N LEU A 182 -2.88 3.34 15.60
CA LEU A 182 -4.11 2.56 15.74
C LEU A 182 -4.22 1.87 17.11
N PHE A 183 -3.08 1.58 17.74
CA PHE A 183 -3.03 0.90 19.04
C PHE A 183 -3.12 1.85 20.23
N SER A 184 -2.52 3.03 20.13
CA SER A 184 -2.63 4.07 21.16
C SER A 184 -4.10 4.42 21.35
N THR A 185 -4.75 3.96 22.41
CA THR A 185 -6.13 4.30 22.77
C THR A 185 -6.17 4.63 24.25
N LYS A 186 -7.03 5.58 24.68
CA LYS A 186 -7.10 6.03 26.09
C LYS A 186 -7.40 4.89 27.08
N GLU A 187 -7.89 3.75 26.60
CA GLU A 187 -8.36 2.62 27.40
C GLU A 187 -7.36 1.45 27.45
N MET A 188 -6.21 1.55 26.75
CA MET A 188 -5.22 0.48 26.75
C MET A 188 -4.33 0.48 28.01
N ASN A 189 -3.92 -0.73 28.42
CA ASN A 189 -2.96 -0.92 29.50
C ASN A 189 -1.60 -0.34 29.10
N TRP A 190 -1.00 0.49 29.96
CA TRP A 190 0.29 1.17 29.75
C TRP A 190 1.41 0.23 29.28
N GLN A 191 1.38 -1.03 29.69
CA GLN A 191 2.34 -2.06 29.26
C GLN A 191 2.25 -2.37 27.76
N VAL A 192 1.04 -2.38 27.20
CA VAL A 192 0.80 -2.66 25.78
C VAL A 192 1.29 -1.50 24.92
N ASP A 193 1.06 -0.26 25.37
CA ASP A 193 1.54 0.95 24.68
C ASP A 193 3.07 1.00 24.62
N ILE A 194 3.75 0.63 25.71
CA ILE A 194 5.22 0.53 25.73
C ILE A 194 5.70 -0.53 24.74
N ILE A 195 5.12 -1.73 24.76
CA ILE A 195 5.51 -2.81 23.85
C ILE A 195 5.28 -2.40 22.39
N ALA A 196 4.13 -1.81 22.08
CA ALA A 196 3.81 -1.32 20.74
C ALA A 196 4.81 -0.25 20.28
N THR A 197 5.18 0.68 21.16
CA THR A 197 6.16 1.74 20.85
C THR A 197 7.55 1.17 20.59
N VAL A 198 7.97 0.14 21.35
CA VAL A 198 9.24 -0.55 21.14
C VAL A 198 9.25 -1.30 19.81
N ILE A 199 8.21 -2.07 19.49
CA ILE A 199 8.07 -2.79 18.22
C ILE A 199 8.11 -1.81 17.05
N SER A 200 7.37 -0.71 17.17
CA SER A 200 7.30 0.36 16.16
C SER A 200 8.67 1.00 15.91
N SER A 201 9.40 1.31 16.98
CA SER A 201 10.76 1.88 16.91
C SER A 201 11.77 0.92 16.29
N ILE A 202 11.72 -0.36 16.66
CA ILE A 202 12.57 -1.40 16.05
C ILE A 202 12.26 -1.54 14.56
N SER A 203 10.98 -1.51 14.18
CA SER A 203 10.56 -1.56 12.78
C SER A 203 11.09 -0.36 11.98
N PHE A 204 11.04 0.85 12.56
CA PHE A 204 11.58 2.05 11.94
C PHE A 204 13.10 1.98 11.71
N VAL A 205 13.87 1.55 12.71
CA VAL A 205 15.33 1.38 12.57
C VAL A 205 15.66 0.34 11.49
N LYS A 206 14.94 -0.79 11.48
CA LYS A 206 15.08 -1.81 10.42
C LYS A 206 14.73 -1.27 9.04
N PHE A 207 13.73 -0.40 8.94
CA PHE A 207 13.34 0.24 7.69
C PHE A 207 14.42 1.19 7.16
N ILE A 208 15.00 2.05 8.01
CA ILE A 208 16.12 2.92 7.65
C ILE A 208 17.32 2.09 7.17
N ASN A 209 17.69 1.03 7.90
CA ASN A 209 18.79 0.15 7.50
C ASN A 209 18.51 -0.52 6.14
N SER A 210 17.25 -0.88 5.88
CA SER A 210 16.85 -1.47 4.59
C SER A 210 16.93 -0.44 3.46
N ILE A 211 16.56 0.82 3.69
CA ILE A 211 16.75 1.92 2.74
C ILE A 211 18.24 2.11 2.43
N TYR A 212 19.11 2.07 3.44
CA TYR A 212 20.56 2.15 3.25
C TYR A 212 21.09 1.02 2.39
N LYS A 213 20.82 -0.25 2.77
CA LYS A 213 21.25 -1.43 2.01
C LYS A 213 20.75 -1.41 0.57
N LYS A 214 19.48 -1.05 0.37
CA LYS A 214 18.88 -0.88 -0.95
C LYS A 214 19.64 0.14 -1.78
N SER A 215 19.97 1.30 -1.19
CA SER A 215 20.68 2.37 -1.90
C SER A 215 22.08 1.96 -2.35
N ILE A 216 22.81 1.20 -1.53
CA ILE A 216 24.14 0.66 -1.89
C ILE A 216 24.05 -0.32 -3.05
N LEU A 217 23.06 -1.22 -3.03
CA LEU A 217 22.90 -2.25 -4.06
C LEU A 217 22.56 -1.69 -5.45
N ILE A 218 22.00 -0.48 -5.53
CA ILE A 218 21.54 0.12 -6.79
C ILE A 218 22.49 1.19 -7.31
N TYR A 219 23.01 2.03 -6.41
CA TYR A 219 23.81 3.20 -6.80
C TYR A 219 25.28 2.94 -6.49
N SER A 220 26.07 2.69 -7.53
CA SER A 220 27.53 2.56 -7.45
C SER A 220 28.20 3.90 -7.08
N GLU A 221 27.66 5.01 -7.59
CA GLU A 221 28.17 6.35 -7.29
C GLU A 221 27.71 6.87 -5.92
N ASN A 222 28.69 7.28 -5.10
CA ASN A 222 28.44 7.78 -3.74
C ASN A 222 27.51 9.00 -3.70
N ASN A 223 27.62 9.93 -4.66
CA ASN A 223 26.81 11.16 -4.67
C ASN A 223 25.33 10.89 -4.94
N ASN A 224 25.03 10.07 -5.95
CA ASN A 224 23.66 9.68 -6.27
C ASN A 224 23.04 8.82 -5.17
N ARG A 225 23.82 7.90 -4.58
CA ARG A 225 23.41 7.11 -3.41
C ARG A 225 22.98 7.99 -2.24
N ASN A 226 23.84 8.93 -1.85
CA ASN A 226 23.60 9.80 -0.69
C ASN A 226 22.39 10.70 -0.90
N LYS A 227 22.19 11.22 -2.12
CA LYS A 227 21.04 12.07 -2.45
C LYS A 227 19.72 11.31 -2.31
N VAL A 228 19.64 10.11 -2.88
CA VAL A 228 18.42 9.28 -2.80
C VAL A 228 18.17 8.81 -1.37
N PHE A 229 19.20 8.35 -0.68
CA PHE A 229 19.13 7.90 0.71
C PHE A 229 18.62 8.99 1.65
N LYS A 230 19.24 10.19 1.62
CA LYS A 230 18.81 11.33 2.45
C LYS A 230 17.36 11.70 2.19
N LYS A 231 16.95 11.76 0.92
CA LYS A 231 15.57 12.08 0.54
C LYS A 231 14.60 11.06 1.13
N GLU A 232 14.86 9.76 0.97
CA GLU A 232 13.98 8.71 1.49
C GLU A 232 13.91 8.70 3.01
N ILE A 233 15.03 8.93 3.71
CA ILE A 233 15.02 9.07 5.18
C ILE A 233 14.16 10.22 5.62
N ILE A 234 14.26 11.40 5.00
CA ILE A 234 13.46 12.57 5.40
C ILE A 234 11.96 12.27 5.32
N TYR A 235 11.49 11.61 4.26
CA TYR A 235 10.09 11.22 4.14
C TYR A 235 9.70 10.13 5.15
N ALA A 236 10.58 9.17 5.43
CA ALA A 236 10.36 8.15 6.44
C ALA A 236 10.28 8.76 7.85
N THR A 237 11.17 9.69 8.19
CA THR A 237 11.17 10.38 9.48
C THR A 237 9.92 11.24 9.64
N ILE A 238 9.51 11.99 8.62
CA ILE A 238 8.27 12.78 8.67
C ILE A 238 7.07 11.88 8.94
N SER A 239 6.95 10.78 8.18
CA SER A 239 5.88 9.79 8.36
C SER A 239 5.85 9.21 9.77
N TYR A 240 7.02 8.84 10.30
CA TYR A 240 7.16 8.25 11.63
C TYR A 240 6.94 9.27 12.76
N SER A 241 7.37 10.51 12.59
CA SER A 241 7.15 11.59 13.55
C SER A 241 5.67 11.92 13.68
N ILE A 242 4.92 11.97 12.58
CA ILE A 242 3.45 12.12 12.61
C ILE A 242 2.83 10.97 13.42
N CYS A 243 3.33 9.73 13.22
CA CYS A 243 2.89 8.56 13.96
C CYS A 243 3.08 8.70 15.47
N ILE A 244 4.30 9.03 15.90
CA ILE A 244 4.63 9.18 17.33
C ILE A 244 3.84 10.33 17.99
N VAL A 245 3.74 11.48 17.33
CA VAL A 245 3.08 12.66 17.89
C VAL A 245 1.61 12.38 18.19
N VAL A 246 0.93 11.68 17.28
CA VAL A 246 -0.47 11.28 17.48
C VAL A 246 -0.58 10.14 18.50
N SER A 247 0.29 9.14 18.44
CA SER A 247 0.21 8.00 19.36
C SER A 247 0.53 8.36 20.81
N MET A 248 1.40 9.34 21.05
CA MET A 248 1.69 9.85 22.39
C MET A 248 0.62 10.81 22.91
N ASN A 249 -0.47 11.04 22.16
CA ASN A 249 -1.50 12.03 22.47
C ASN A 249 -0.94 13.45 22.72
N LEU A 250 0.22 13.79 22.13
CA LEU A 250 0.76 15.15 22.22
C LEU A 250 -0.18 16.16 21.56
N VAL A 251 -0.92 15.71 20.54
CA VAL A 251 -2.10 16.39 20.01
C VAL A 251 -3.33 15.60 20.46
N ARG A 252 -4.22 16.24 21.22
CA ARG A 252 -5.47 15.62 21.69
C ARG A 252 -6.44 15.40 20.54
N ILE A 253 -6.24 14.31 19.80
CA ILE A 253 -7.18 13.84 18.79
C ILE A 253 -8.10 12.81 19.47
N GLU A 254 -9.23 13.30 20.01
CA GLU A 254 -10.20 12.45 20.71
C GLU A 254 -11.09 11.64 19.75
N ASN A 255 -11.16 12.07 18.49
CA ASN A 255 -12.00 11.44 17.49
C ASN A 255 -11.21 10.39 16.69
N GLU A 256 -11.66 9.13 16.74
CA GLU A 256 -11.04 7.99 16.05
C GLU A 256 -10.87 8.23 14.54
N ILE A 257 -11.82 8.92 13.90
CA ILE A 257 -11.78 9.25 12.47
C ILE A 257 -10.52 10.06 12.15
N PHE A 258 -10.17 11.03 12.99
CA PHE A 258 -8.98 11.85 12.77
C PHE A 258 -7.67 11.05 12.94
N ARG A 259 -7.66 10.03 13.81
CA ARG A 259 -6.50 9.13 13.95
C ARG A 259 -6.29 8.30 12.69
N TYR A 260 -7.36 7.78 12.10
CA TYR A 260 -7.27 7.08 10.81
C TYR A 260 -6.88 7.98 9.65
N ILE A 261 -7.41 9.22 9.59
CA ILE A 261 -6.97 10.22 8.60
C ILE A 261 -5.48 10.50 8.76
N THR A 262 -5.01 10.65 10.00
CA THR A 262 -3.58 10.89 10.27
C THR A 262 -2.73 9.70 9.88
N TYR A 263 -3.19 8.47 10.14
CA TYR A 263 -2.55 7.25 9.66
C TYR A 263 -2.44 7.22 8.13
N LEU A 264 -3.50 7.60 7.41
CA LEU A 264 -3.48 7.75 5.95
C LEU A 264 -2.45 8.80 5.49
N ILE A 265 -2.41 9.97 6.13
CA ILE A 265 -1.43 11.03 5.84
C ILE A 265 0.00 10.52 6.04
N SER A 266 0.27 9.78 7.13
CA SER A 266 1.58 9.18 7.39
C SER A 266 2.01 8.24 6.27
N ILE A 267 1.10 7.42 5.73
CA ILE A 267 1.47 6.54 4.62
C ILE A 267 1.65 7.32 3.31
N LEU A 268 0.83 8.34 3.06
CA LEU A 268 0.98 9.22 1.90
C LEU A 268 2.33 9.94 1.91
N ALA A 269 2.86 10.30 3.08
CA ALA A 269 4.21 10.86 3.20
C ALA A 269 5.31 9.91 2.68
N LEU A 270 5.09 8.58 2.72
CA LEU A 270 6.02 7.58 2.18
C LEU A 270 5.93 7.41 0.64
N TYR A 271 5.08 8.17 -0.04
CA TYR A 271 4.89 8.10 -1.49
C TYR A 271 6.20 8.18 -2.30
N PRO A 272 7.17 9.05 -1.98
CA PRO A 272 8.43 9.12 -2.73
C PRO A 272 9.25 7.82 -2.65
N ILE A 273 9.23 7.14 -1.50
CA ILE A 273 9.91 5.86 -1.28
C ILE A 273 9.23 4.75 -2.07
N MET A 274 7.89 4.74 -2.06
CA MET A 274 7.09 3.80 -2.84
C MET A 274 7.38 3.93 -4.34
N LYS A 275 7.45 5.17 -4.86
CA LYS A 275 7.80 5.44 -6.26
C LYS A 275 9.18 4.88 -6.61
N ASN A 276 10.18 5.10 -5.76
CA ASN A 276 11.52 4.59 -6.00
C ASN A 276 11.57 3.05 -5.99
N ASN A 277 10.97 2.41 -4.97
CA ASN A 277 10.86 0.94 -4.88
C ASN A 277 10.21 0.34 -6.14
N LYS A 278 9.16 0.98 -6.65
CA LYS A 278 8.51 0.59 -7.90
C LYS A 278 9.45 0.70 -9.10
N ASN A 279 10.16 1.82 -9.26
CA ASN A 279 11.07 2.01 -10.38
C ASN A 279 12.15 0.92 -10.41
N ILE A 280 12.65 0.53 -9.24
CA ILE A 280 13.61 -0.57 -9.08
C ILE A 280 12.98 -1.91 -9.51
N SER A 281 11.75 -2.20 -9.08
CA SER A 281 11.02 -3.42 -9.49
C SER A 281 10.75 -3.47 -11.00
N ILE A 282 10.42 -2.34 -11.64
CA ILE A 282 10.23 -2.25 -13.09
C ILE A 282 11.55 -2.50 -13.80
N LYS A 283 12.63 -1.85 -13.35
CA LYS A 283 13.98 -2.05 -13.88
C LYS A 283 14.39 -3.51 -13.81
N TYR A 284 14.16 -4.20 -12.68
CA TYR A 284 14.38 -5.64 -12.58
C TYR A 284 13.61 -6.45 -13.64
N LYS A 285 12.32 -6.17 -13.84
CA LYS A 285 11.50 -6.86 -14.85
C LYS A 285 12.01 -6.61 -16.27
N LYS A 286 12.41 -5.36 -16.59
CA LYS A 286 12.98 -4.99 -17.90
C LYS A 286 14.28 -5.77 -18.17
N VAL A 287 15.24 -5.73 -17.23
CA VAL A 287 16.52 -6.46 -17.34
C VAL A 287 16.32 -7.97 -17.44
N LYS A 288 15.40 -8.54 -16.66
CA LYS A 288 15.08 -9.97 -16.74
C LYS A 288 14.50 -10.34 -18.12
N LYS A 289 13.62 -9.50 -18.67
CA LYS A 289 13.01 -9.74 -19.99
C LYS A 289 14.06 -9.67 -21.11
N SER A 290 14.98 -8.70 -21.06
CA SER A 290 16.05 -8.59 -22.08
C SER A 290 16.95 -9.83 -22.08
N LEU A 291 17.35 -10.32 -20.90
CA LEU A 291 18.16 -11.53 -20.78
C LEU A 291 17.45 -12.78 -21.31
N VAL A 292 16.15 -12.92 -21.04
CA VAL A 292 15.36 -14.04 -21.58
C VAL A 292 15.29 -13.96 -23.11
N ASN A 293 15.04 -12.77 -23.66
CA ASN A 293 14.98 -12.59 -25.11
C ASN A 293 16.33 -12.92 -25.79
N GLU A 294 17.45 -12.53 -25.18
CA GLU A 294 18.80 -12.85 -25.67
C GLU A 294 19.09 -14.35 -25.61
N LEU A 295 18.69 -15.03 -24.52
CA LEU A 295 18.80 -16.47 -24.42
C LEU A 295 17.95 -17.19 -25.48
N MET A 296 16.71 -16.78 -25.69
CA MET A 296 15.84 -17.37 -26.71
C MET A 296 16.42 -17.17 -28.12
N ALA A 297 16.92 -15.98 -28.42
CA ALA A 297 17.58 -15.69 -29.70
C ALA A 297 18.89 -16.48 -29.90
N TYR A 298 19.55 -16.89 -28.81
CA TYR A 298 20.73 -17.76 -28.87
C TYR A 298 20.36 -19.22 -29.15
N TYR A 299 19.23 -19.72 -28.61
CA TYR A 299 18.76 -21.09 -28.83
C TYR A 299 18.02 -21.29 -30.17
N GLU A 300 17.58 -20.21 -30.82
CA GLU A 300 16.96 -20.23 -32.16
C GLU A 300 17.98 -20.18 -33.32
N LYS A 301 19.28 -20.01 -33.02
CA LYS A 301 20.40 -20.09 -33.98
C LYS A 301 21.09 -21.44 -33.90
#